data_AF-A0A6B0WBD4-F1
#
_entry.id   AF-A0A6B0WBD4-F1
#
_cell.length_a   1.000
_cell.length_b   1.000
_cell.length_c   1.000
_cell.angle_alpha   90.00
_cell.angle_beta   90.00
_cell.angle_gamma   90.00
#
_symmetry.space_group_name_H-M   'P 1'
#
loop_
_entity.id
_entity.type
_entity.pdbx_description
1 polymer ?
#
loop_
_entity_poly.entity_id
_entity_poly.type
_entity_poly.pdbx_seq_one_letter_code
_entity_poly.pdbx_strand_id
1 'polypeptide(L)'
;MIMNYIGYPRKGAFEPFACGTGDLRGATPLWVAAYDMNGARGQAHVFAVMPSGTTTGVEVMRALLDAGADPHLTTSDGTTPLMAAAGLGPATYTPREPRGVRARSSERAVEFLHRAGADINATNEANFTALHGAAFRGMNEVIEYLVQNGADIDARDFRGRTAYRMAEGSKQSFQFQSWPETAALLARLGANTELGIPGTVQERLRDIPVDAANDQP
;
A
#
# COMPACT_ATOMS: atom_id res chain seq x y z
N MET A 1 -10.11 -33.55 -0.45
CA MET A 1 -11.01 -32.43 -0.09
C MET A 1 -10.49 -31.20 -0.79
N ILE A 2 -11.17 -30.75 -1.84
CA ILE A 2 -10.72 -29.70 -2.74
C ILE A 2 -11.01 -28.38 -2.02
N MET A 3 -9.95 -27.66 -1.64
CA MET A 3 -10.06 -26.39 -0.92
C MET A 3 -10.59 -25.34 -1.91
N ASN A 4 -11.90 -25.10 -1.90
CA ASN A 4 -12.52 -24.02 -2.66
C ASN A 4 -12.03 -22.68 -2.11
N TYR A 5 -11.01 -22.11 -2.76
CA TYR A 5 -10.61 -20.72 -2.55
C TYR A 5 -11.80 -19.82 -2.90
N ILE A 6 -12.37 -19.18 -1.88
CA ILE A 6 -13.42 -18.18 -2.04
C ILE A 6 -12.80 -16.98 -2.78
N GLY A 7 -13.16 -16.83 -4.05
CA GLY A 7 -12.83 -15.69 -4.89
C GLY A 7 -11.75 -15.98 -5.92
N TYR A 8 -12.16 -16.16 -7.19
CA TYR A 8 -11.27 -15.94 -8.33
C TYR A 8 -10.65 -14.54 -8.18
N PRO A 9 -9.32 -14.37 -8.28
CA PRO A 9 -8.74 -13.04 -8.34
C PRO A 9 -9.33 -12.31 -9.54
N ARG A 10 -9.90 -11.13 -9.31
CA ARG A 10 -10.16 -10.18 -10.40
C ARG A 10 -8.82 -9.89 -11.09
N LYS A 11 -8.86 -9.45 -12.35
CA LYS A 11 -7.65 -8.99 -13.05
C LYS A 11 -6.88 -8.01 -12.15
N GLY A 12 -5.55 -8.11 -12.21
CA GLY A 12 -4.65 -7.37 -11.34
C GLY A 12 -4.33 -8.02 -9.98
N ALA A 13 -5.24 -8.74 -9.32
CA ALA A 13 -4.98 -9.28 -7.97
C ALA A 13 -3.99 -10.47 -7.97
N PHE A 14 -2.68 -10.19 -7.92
CA PHE A 14 -1.64 -11.20 -7.68
C PHE A 14 -1.46 -11.46 -6.18
N GLU A 15 -1.39 -12.74 -5.83
CA GLU A 15 -1.32 -13.32 -4.49
C GLU A 15 -2.43 -12.93 -3.50
N PRO A 16 -2.88 -13.85 -2.63
CA PRO A 16 -3.86 -13.52 -1.59
C PRO A 16 -3.38 -12.50 -0.54
N PHE A 17 -2.12 -12.08 -0.62
CA PHE A 17 -1.38 -11.58 0.53
C PHE A 17 -0.70 -10.22 0.23
N ALA A 18 -0.77 -9.72 -0.99
CA ALA A 18 -0.15 -8.46 -1.41
C ALA A 18 -1.19 -7.35 -1.64
N CYS A 19 -0.79 -6.09 -1.45
CA CYS A 19 -1.51 -4.93 -1.97
C CYS A 19 -0.76 -4.40 -3.19
N GLY A 20 -1.47 -4.16 -4.29
CA GLY A 20 -0.82 -3.80 -5.53
C GLY A 20 -0.77 -4.96 -6.51
N THR A 21 -1.08 -4.59 -7.72
CA THR A 21 -1.27 -5.46 -8.86
C THR A 21 0.05 -5.34 -9.64
N GLY A 22 0.74 -6.46 -9.86
CA GLY A 22 2.09 -6.47 -10.42
C GLY A 22 2.17 -6.17 -11.92
N ASP A 23 1.08 -5.67 -12.53
CA ASP A 23 0.98 -5.49 -13.98
C ASP A 23 1.42 -4.08 -14.38
N LEU A 24 2.64 -3.98 -14.91
CA LEU A 24 3.24 -2.72 -15.33
C LEU A 24 2.81 -2.26 -16.72
N ARG A 25 1.92 -3.01 -17.40
CA ARG A 25 1.45 -2.60 -18.73
C ARG A 25 0.65 -1.30 -18.60
N GLY A 26 0.88 -0.36 -19.51
CA GLY A 26 0.27 0.97 -19.43
C GLY A 26 0.88 1.89 -18.37
N ALA A 27 1.94 1.48 -17.66
CA ALA A 27 2.66 2.37 -16.75
C ALA A 27 3.22 3.57 -17.51
N THR A 28 2.81 4.77 -17.10
CA THR A 28 3.30 6.02 -17.67
C THR A 28 4.69 6.37 -17.11
N PRO A 29 5.48 7.22 -17.78
CA PRO A 29 6.72 7.74 -17.20
C PRO A 29 6.52 8.40 -15.84
N LEU A 30 5.38 9.08 -15.65
CA LEU A 30 4.99 9.70 -14.39
C LEU A 30 4.73 8.65 -13.30
N TRP A 31 4.05 7.56 -13.64
CA TRP A 31 3.86 6.41 -12.75
C TRP A 31 5.19 5.83 -12.29
N VAL A 32 6.15 5.65 -13.21
CA VAL A 32 7.47 5.09 -12.88
C VAL A 32 8.25 6.02 -11.95
N ALA A 33 8.23 7.33 -12.21
CA ALA A 33 8.87 8.33 -11.35
C ALA A 33 8.24 8.36 -9.94
N ALA A 34 6.91 8.29 -9.85
CA ALA A 34 6.18 8.21 -8.59
C ALA A 34 6.53 6.93 -7.80
N TYR A 35 6.58 5.79 -8.49
CA TYR A 35 6.94 4.51 -7.90
C TYR A 35 8.37 4.47 -7.36
N ASP A 36 9.32 5.11 -8.04
CA ASP A 36 10.71 5.17 -7.57
C ASP A 36 10.84 5.91 -6.22
N MET A 37 10.01 6.94 -6.02
CA MET A 37 9.98 7.75 -4.81
C MET A 37 9.41 7.03 -3.58
N ASN A 38 8.70 5.91 -3.77
CA ASN A 38 8.13 5.06 -2.71
C ASN A 38 9.22 4.41 -1.80
N GLY A 39 10.48 4.40 -2.25
CA GLY A 39 11.59 3.82 -1.47
C GLY A 39 11.50 2.28 -1.35
N ALA A 40 10.78 1.63 -2.26
CA ALA A 40 10.69 0.16 -2.35
C ALA A 40 11.94 -0.50 -2.95
N ARG A 41 12.92 0.30 -3.41
CA ARG A 41 14.11 -0.18 -4.08
C ARG A 41 15.34 -0.08 -3.18
N GLY A 42 15.37 -0.92 -2.15
CA GLY A 42 16.64 -1.35 -1.57
C GLY A 42 17.39 -2.20 -2.60
N GLN A 43 18.37 -1.61 -3.28
CA GLN A 43 19.53 -2.29 -3.92
C GLN A 43 19.36 -3.14 -5.21
N ALA A 44 18.19 -3.26 -5.84
CA ALA A 44 18.08 -3.95 -7.15
C ALA A 44 17.88 -2.96 -8.32
N HIS A 45 19.00 -2.53 -8.88
CA HIS A 45 19.11 -1.66 -10.04
C HIS A 45 18.71 -2.40 -11.33
N VAL A 46 17.53 -2.13 -11.89
CA VAL A 46 17.22 -2.47 -13.30
C VAL A 46 16.95 -1.23 -14.15
N PHE A 47 16.56 -0.10 -13.52
CA PHE A 47 16.27 1.17 -14.20
C PHE A 47 16.95 2.39 -13.58
N ALA A 48 17.74 2.23 -12.51
CA ALA A 48 18.42 3.34 -11.85
C ALA A 48 19.79 3.60 -12.51
N VAL A 49 19.89 4.67 -13.30
CA VAL A 49 21.17 5.20 -13.79
C VAL A 49 21.87 6.07 -12.73
N MET A 50 21.24 6.37 -11.59
CA MET A 50 21.82 7.27 -10.57
C MET A 50 21.43 6.91 -9.12
N PRO A 51 22.28 7.21 -8.13
CA PRO A 51 21.91 7.13 -6.73
C PRO A 51 20.76 8.11 -6.42
N SER A 52 19.80 7.65 -5.63
CA SER A 52 18.57 8.36 -5.24
C SER A 52 18.87 9.56 -4.32
N GLY A 53 19.37 10.64 -4.91
CA GLY A 53 19.40 11.96 -4.30
C GLY A 53 17.99 12.57 -4.32
N THR A 54 17.46 12.84 -3.14
CA THR A 54 16.08 13.24 -2.77
C THR A 54 15.45 14.48 -3.46
N THR A 55 16.09 15.04 -4.48
CA THR A 55 15.63 16.23 -5.22
C THR A 55 15.21 15.89 -6.64
N THR A 56 15.83 14.88 -7.26
CA THR A 56 15.65 14.58 -8.69
C THR A 56 14.27 13.98 -9.01
N GLY A 57 13.70 13.14 -8.14
CA GLY A 57 12.44 12.47 -8.46
C GLY A 57 11.24 13.41 -8.57
N VAL A 58 11.16 14.43 -7.70
CA VAL A 58 10.10 15.46 -7.80
C VAL A 58 10.34 16.35 -9.02
N GLU A 59 11.58 16.69 -9.33
CA GLU A 59 11.92 17.45 -10.53
C GLU A 59 11.58 16.68 -11.81
N VAL A 60 11.80 15.37 -11.85
CA VAL A 60 11.38 14.50 -12.95
C VAL A 60 9.86 14.48 -13.08
N MET A 61 9.12 14.28 -11.98
CA MET A 61 7.66 14.33 -12.01
C MET A 61 7.15 15.69 -12.50
N ARG A 62 7.78 16.78 -12.07
CA ARG A 62 7.46 18.14 -12.53
C ARG A 62 7.71 18.30 -14.02
N ALA A 63 8.89 17.92 -14.51
CA ALA A 63 9.22 18.01 -15.93
C ALA A 63 8.26 17.17 -16.80
N LEU A 64 7.81 16.02 -16.30
CA LEU A 64 6.82 15.19 -16.98
C LEU A 64 5.44 15.86 -17.05
N LEU A 65 4.97 16.44 -15.95
CA LEU A 65 3.71 17.20 -15.93
C LEU A 65 3.78 18.44 -16.82
N ASP A 66 4.89 19.18 -16.79
CA ASP A 66 5.13 20.34 -17.66
C ASP A 66 5.15 19.94 -19.15
N ALA A 67 5.59 18.71 -19.45
CA ALA A 67 5.54 18.12 -20.79
C ALA A 67 4.14 17.58 -21.17
N GLY A 68 3.13 17.72 -20.30
CA GLY A 68 1.75 17.30 -20.55
C GLY A 68 1.44 15.86 -20.14
N ALA A 69 2.21 15.26 -19.22
CA ALA A 69 1.84 13.98 -18.64
C ALA A 69 0.54 14.12 -17.82
N ASP A 70 -0.37 13.17 -18.00
CA ASP A 70 -1.64 13.13 -17.28
C ASP A 70 -1.49 12.31 -15.98
N PRO A 71 -1.74 12.91 -14.79
CA PRO A 71 -1.63 12.24 -13.49
C PRO A 71 -2.75 11.21 -13.22
N HIS A 72 -3.79 11.17 -14.05
CA HIS A 72 -4.91 10.24 -13.90
C HIS A 72 -4.71 8.93 -14.67
N LEU A 73 -3.72 8.86 -15.56
CA LEU A 73 -3.47 7.66 -16.35
C LEU A 73 -2.99 6.52 -15.45
N THR A 74 -3.67 5.38 -15.57
CA THR A 74 -3.39 4.18 -14.79
C THR A 74 -2.66 3.13 -15.60
N THR A 75 -1.97 2.24 -14.91
CA THR A 75 -1.61 0.92 -15.44
C THR A 75 -2.86 0.11 -15.81
N SER A 76 -2.66 -1.01 -16.50
CA SER A 76 -3.73 -1.93 -16.93
C SER A 76 -4.55 -2.54 -15.80
N ASP A 77 -4.05 -2.45 -14.58
CA ASP A 77 -4.69 -2.90 -13.34
C ASP A 77 -5.40 -1.77 -12.56
N GLY A 78 -5.40 -0.54 -13.11
CA GLY A 78 -6.02 0.62 -12.50
C GLY A 78 -5.16 1.34 -11.45
N THR A 79 -3.86 1.04 -11.33
CA THR A 79 -2.99 1.74 -10.37
C THR A 79 -2.60 3.13 -10.87
N THR A 80 -2.96 4.17 -10.12
CA THR A 80 -2.58 5.55 -10.42
C THR A 80 -1.14 5.86 -9.98
N PRO A 81 -0.50 6.92 -10.51
CA PRO A 81 0.79 7.39 -10.02
C PRO A 81 0.76 7.71 -8.51
N LEU A 82 -0.36 8.25 -8.01
CA LEU A 82 -0.53 8.55 -6.58
C LEU A 82 -0.52 7.28 -5.72
N MET A 83 -1.24 6.24 -6.16
CA MET A 83 -1.19 4.93 -5.50
C MET A 83 0.22 4.35 -5.49
N ALA A 84 0.96 4.50 -6.59
CA ALA A 84 2.33 4.01 -6.71
C ALA A 84 3.28 4.71 -5.73
N ALA A 85 3.18 6.04 -5.60
CA ALA A 85 3.92 6.81 -4.60
C ALA A 85 3.56 6.41 -3.16
N ALA A 86 2.28 6.11 -2.90
CA ALA A 86 1.78 5.76 -1.58
C ALA A 86 2.12 4.33 -1.12
N GLY A 87 2.68 3.48 -1.97
CA GLY A 87 3.07 2.13 -1.55
C GLY A 87 2.65 0.99 -2.46
N LEU A 88 1.74 1.21 -3.41
CA LEU A 88 1.22 0.16 -4.28
C LEU A 88 2.19 -0.14 -5.43
N GLY A 89 2.37 -1.41 -5.78
CA GLY A 89 3.10 -1.80 -6.98
C GLY A 89 3.73 -3.20 -6.89
N PRO A 90 4.60 -3.58 -7.86
CA PRO A 90 5.05 -4.96 -8.05
C PRO A 90 6.02 -5.49 -6.98
N ALA A 91 6.66 -4.63 -6.18
CA ALA A 91 7.70 -5.04 -5.24
C ALA A 91 7.27 -4.90 -3.77
N THR A 92 6.09 -5.42 -3.42
CA THR A 92 5.69 -5.48 -2.02
C THR A 92 6.31 -6.66 -1.28
N TYR A 93 6.67 -7.76 -1.96
CA TYR A 93 7.24 -8.96 -1.33
C TYR A 93 8.69 -9.18 -1.75
N THR A 94 9.61 -8.85 -0.83
CA THR A 94 10.99 -9.32 -0.88
C THR A 94 11.17 -10.29 0.29
N PRO A 95 11.49 -11.57 0.06
CA PRO A 95 11.65 -12.52 1.14
C PRO A 95 12.64 -12.01 2.19
N ARG A 96 12.23 -12.03 3.47
CA ARG A 96 13.08 -11.67 4.63
C ARG A 96 13.36 -10.16 4.77
N GLU A 97 12.68 -9.30 4.02
CA GLU A 97 12.72 -7.86 4.21
C GLU A 97 11.38 -7.35 4.78
N PRO A 98 11.39 -6.34 5.66
CA PRO A 98 10.17 -5.72 6.13
C PRO A 98 9.40 -5.06 4.97
N ARG A 99 8.06 -5.02 5.08
CA ARG A 99 7.15 -4.34 4.15
C ARG A 99 7.44 -2.84 4.07
N GLY A 100 8.35 -2.48 3.19
CA GLY A 100 8.63 -1.10 2.86
C GLY A 100 9.49 -0.35 3.86
N VAL A 101 10.08 0.73 3.35
CA VAL A 101 10.93 1.66 4.09
C VAL A 101 10.17 2.98 4.19
N ARG A 102 10.07 3.54 5.41
CA ARG A 102 9.59 4.91 5.60
C ARG A 102 10.55 5.85 4.88
N ALA A 103 10.10 6.42 3.76
CA ALA A 103 10.92 7.29 2.92
C ALA A 103 10.26 8.66 2.81
N ARG A 104 10.99 9.71 3.18
CA ARG A 104 10.56 11.12 3.02
C ARG A 104 10.30 11.50 1.56
N SER A 105 10.85 10.74 0.62
CA SER A 105 10.57 10.88 -0.81
C SER A 105 9.12 10.52 -1.15
N SER A 106 8.52 9.54 -0.47
CA SER A 106 7.14 9.10 -0.72
C SER A 106 6.15 10.19 -0.35
N GLU A 107 6.34 10.83 0.81
CA GLU A 107 5.56 11.97 1.27
C GLU A 107 5.55 13.09 0.22
N ARG A 108 6.74 13.56 -0.19
CA ARG A 108 6.88 14.61 -1.20
C ARG A 108 6.23 14.25 -2.54
N ALA A 109 6.30 12.98 -2.95
CA ALA A 109 5.69 12.52 -4.19
C ALA A 109 4.16 12.54 -4.11
N VAL A 110 3.60 12.07 -3.01
CA VAL A 110 2.14 12.09 -2.76
C VAL A 110 1.63 13.53 -2.71
N GLU A 111 2.31 14.41 -1.99
CA GLU A 111 1.96 15.84 -1.94
C GLU A 111 1.98 16.48 -3.33
N PHE A 112 3.03 16.20 -4.11
CA PHE A 112 3.20 16.77 -5.44
C PHE A 112 2.12 16.30 -6.41
N LEU A 113 1.86 14.99 -6.44
CA LEU A 113 0.83 14.40 -7.31
C LEU A 113 -0.57 14.86 -6.93
N HIS A 114 -0.86 14.98 -5.63
CA HIS A 114 -2.15 15.51 -5.19
C HIS A 114 -2.35 16.97 -5.65
N ARG A 115 -1.33 17.82 -5.49
CA ARG A 115 -1.36 19.21 -6.00
C ARG A 115 -1.47 19.29 -7.52
N ALA A 116 -1.00 18.26 -8.24
CA ALA A 116 -1.15 18.13 -9.68
C ALA A 116 -2.56 17.68 -10.12
N GLY A 117 -3.48 17.45 -9.19
CA GLY A 117 -4.87 17.06 -9.46
C GLY A 117 -5.13 15.56 -9.38
N ALA A 118 -4.17 14.74 -8.94
CA ALA A 118 -4.39 13.31 -8.79
C ALA A 118 -5.52 13.03 -7.77
N ASP A 119 -6.42 12.12 -8.15
CA ASP A 119 -7.54 11.71 -7.30
C ASP A 119 -7.04 10.85 -6.12
N ILE A 120 -7.28 11.34 -4.90
CA ILE A 120 -6.92 10.67 -3.65
C ILE A 120 -7.72 9.39 -3.43
N ASN A 121 -9.00 9.40 -3.85
CA ASN A 121 -9.95 8.32 -3.61
C ASN A 121 -10.06 7.37 -4.80
N ALA A 122 -9.18 7.51 -5.79
CA ALA A 122 -9.09 6.55 -6.88
C ALA A 122 -8.89 5.13 -6.32
N THR A 123 -9.47 4.16 -7.02
CA THR A 123 -9.38 2.74 -6.70
C THR A 123 -8.88 1.95 -7.90
N ASN A 124 -7.99 0.98 -7.67
CA ASN A 124 -7.57 0.05 -8.72
C ASN A 124 -8.60 -1.09 -8.92
N GLU A 125 -8.35 -2.04 -9.84
CA GLU A 125 -9.27 -3.15 -10.13
C GLU A 125 -9.60 -4.05 -8.92
N ALA A 126 -8.75 -4.02 -7.90
CA ALA A 126 -8.90 -4.73 -6.63
C ALA A 126 -9.42 -3.83 -5.50
N ASN A 127 -9.97 -2.66 -5.83
CA ASN A 127 -10.49 -1.66 -4.90
C ASN A 127 -9.45 -1.14 -3.88
N PHE A 128 -8.15 -1.25 -4.17
CA PHE A 128 -7.14 -0.61 -3.34
C PHE A 128 -7.07 0.88 -3.64
N THR A 129 -6.97 1.67 -2.57
CA THR A 129 -6.73 3.12 -2.60
C THR A 129 -5.27 3.42 -2.21
N ALA A 130 -4.83 4.66 -2.40
CA ALA A 130 -3.51 5.11 -1.94
C ALA A 130 -3.30 4.83 -0.44
N LEU A 131 -4.35 5.00 0.38
CA LEU A 131 -4.30 4.78 1.82
C LEU A 131 -4.00 3.32 2.19
N HIS A 132 -4.51 2.36 1.41
CA HIS A 132 -4.23 0.94 1.63
C HIS A 132 -2.74 0.61 1.46
N GLY A 133 -2.08 1.17 0.43
CA GLY A 133 -0.65 0.97 0.23
C GLY A 133 0.19 1.63 1.32
N ALA A 134 -0.21 2.82 1.77
CA ALA A 134 0.48 3.55 2.82
C ALA A 134 0.40 2.79 4.15
N ALA A 135 -0.78 2.26 4.49
CA ALA A 135 -0.99 1.43 5.67
C ALA A 135 -0.24 0.09 5.60
N PHE A 136 -0.15 -0.51 4.42
CA PHE A 136 0.60 -1.75 4.23
C PHE A 136 2.10 -1.58 4.44
N ARG A 137 2.68 -0.43 4.04
CA ARG A 137 4.10 -0.10 4.23
C ARG A 137 4.41 0.69 5.51
N GLY A 138 3.39 1.01 6.32
CA GLY A 138 3.57 1.76 7.57
C GLY A 138 4.04 3.20 7.38
N MET A 139 3.62 3.87 6.29
CA MET A 139 3.96 5.27 5.99
C MET A 139 3.02 6.24 6.72
N ASN A 140 3.34 6.52 7.98
CA ASN A 140 2.49 7.35 8.85
C ASN A 140 2.26 8.76 8.30
N GLU A 141 3.30 9.40 7.78
CA GLU A 141 3.25 10.76 7.26
C GLU A 141 2.36 10.86 6.02
N VAL A 142 2.43 9.86 5.13
CA VAL A 142 1.55 9.75 3.95
C VAL A 142 0.11 9.51 4.38
N ILE A 143 -0.13 8.70 5.40
CA ILE A 143 -1.47 8.45 5.94
C ILE A 143 -2.09 9.72 6.51
N GLU A 144 -1.34 10.47 7.32
CA GLU A 144 -1.79 11.75 7.85
C GLU A 144 -2.16 12.72 6.72
N TYR A 145 -1.29 12.84 5.72
CA TYR A 145 -1.55 13.69 4.56
C TYR A 145 -2.81 13.27 3.80
N LEU A 146 -2.95 11.99 3.45
CA LEU A 146 -4.09 11.49 2.70
C LEU A 146 -5.41 11.72 3.44
N VAL A 147 -5.45 11.40 4.73
CA VAL A 147 -6.67 11.57 5.55
C VAL A 147 -7.03 13.05 5.71
N GLN A 148 -6.05 13.93 5.94
CA GLN A 148 -6.28 15.38 6.04
C GLN A 148 -6.84 15.98 4.74
N ASN A 149 -6.51 15.40 3.59
CA ASN A 149 -6.99 15.83 2.28
C ASN A 149 -8.23 15.07 1.80
N GLY A 150 -8.95 14.38 2.69
CA GLY A 150 -10.25 13.78 2.40
C GLY A 150 -10.20 12.36 1.83
N ALA A 151 -9.13 11.61 2.09
CA ALA A 151 -9.11 10.18 1.79
C ALA A 151 -10.18 9.44 2.60
N ASP A 152 -10.91 8.54 1.95
CA ASP A 152 -11.83 7.63 2.63
C ASP A 152 -11.03 6.61 3.48
N ILE A 153 -11.08 6.83 4.80
CA ILE A 153 -10.36 6.03 5.79
C ILE A 153 -10.94 4.61 5.95
N ASP A 154 -12.24 4.47 5.66
CA ASP A 154 -13.00 3.23 5.80
C ASP A 154 -13.21 2.51 4.46
N ALA A 155 -12.53 2.98 3.41
CA ALA A 155 -12.51 2.33 2.11
C ALA A 155 -12.15 0.84 2.25
N ARG A 156 -12.88 -0.01 1.53
CA ARG A 156 -12.71 -1.47 1.58
C ARG A 156 -12.12 -1.99 0.28
N ASP A 157 -11.06 -2.78 0.41
CA ASP A 157 -10.51 -3.53 -0.72
C ASP A 157 -11.47 -4.66 -1.17
N PHE A 158 -11.12 -5.37 -2.26
CA PHE A 158 -11.92 -6.48 -2.77
C PHE A 158 -12.12 -7.64 -1.77
N ARG A 159 -11.32 -7.70 -0.70
CA ARG A 159 -11.42 -8.68 0.38
C ARG A 159 -12.17 -8.12 1.58
N GLY A 160 -12.70 -6.91 1.49
CA GLY A 160 -13.35 -6.23 2.60
C GLY A 160 -12.39 -5.84 3.72
N ARG A 161 -11.09 -5.69 3.47
CA ARG A 161 -10.13 -5.14 4.43
C ARG A 161 -10.07 -3.62 4.29
N THR A 162 -9.90 -2.93 5.41
CA THR A 162 -9.61 -1.49 5.45
C THR A 162 -8.12 -1.24 5.59
N ALA A 163 -7.70 0.01 5.42
CA ALA A 163 -6.35 0.45 5.75
C ALA A 163 -5.95 0.09 7.19
N TYR A 164 -6.86 0.25 8.17
CA TYR A 164 -6.63 -0.14 9.56
C TYR A 164 -6.32 -1.63 9.70
N ARG A 165 -7.14 -2.51 9.08
CA ARG A 165 -6.90 -3.97 9.11
C ARG A 165 -5.58 -4.37 8.45
N MET A 166 -5.14 -3.66 7.41
CA MET A 166 -3.85 -3.92 6.78
C MET A 166 -2.66 -3.57 7.67
N ALA A 167 -2.80 -2.49 8.46
CA ALA A 167 -1.81 -2.09 9.46
C ALA A 167 -1.79 -3.05 10.66
N GLU A 168 -2.94 -3.53 11.15
CA GLU A 168 -3.01 -4.50 12.25
C GLU A 168 -2.31 -5.82 11.91
N GLY A 169 -2.39 -6.28 10.67
CA GLY A 169 -1.82 -7.56 10.30
C GLY A 169 -2.13 -8.00 8.89
N SER A 170 -1.11 -8.00 8.03
CA SER A 170 -1.19 -8.62 6.71
C SER A 170 -0.12 -9.68 6.57
N LYS A 171 -0.53 -10.90 6.19
CA LYS A 171 0.40 -11.94 5.77
C LYS A 171 0.96 -11.58 4.40
N GLN A 172 2.24 -11.88 4.18
CA GLN A 172 2.89 -11.95 2.88
C GLN A 172 3.39 -13.37 2.69
N SER A 173 2.79 -14.17 1.81
CA SER A 173 3.20 -15.55 1.59
C SER A 173 3.39 -16.33 2.92
N PHE A 174 4.60 -16.34 3.50
CA PHE A 174 4.96 -17.02 4.74
C PHE A 174 5.32 -16.10 5.94
N GLN A 175 5.22 -14.78 5.82
CA GLN A 175 5.60 -13.82 6.86
C GLN A 175 4.43 -12.91 7.24
N PHE A 176 4.05 -12.92 8.51
CA PHE A 176 3.12 -11.95 9.05
C PHE A 176 3.87 -10.72 9.53
N GLN A 177 3.40 -9.54 9.15
CA GLN A 177 3.89 -8.30 9.71
C GLN A 177 2.72 -7.41 10.08
N SER A 178 2.91 -6.65 11.16
CA SER A 178 1.99 -5.65 11.67
C SER A 178 2.72 -4.32 11.88
N TRP A 179 1.97 -3.24 11.81
CA TRP A 179 2.40 -1.87 12.06
C TRP A 179 1.52 -1.29 13.18
N PRO A 180 1.81 -1.62 14.45
CA PRO A 180 0.95 -1.23 15.57
C PRO A 180 0.83 0.29 15.72
N GLU A 181 1.92 1.03 15.49
CA GLU A 181 1.93 2.50 15.49
C GLU A 181 1.01 3.06 14.40
N THR A 182 1.06 2.49 13.20
CA THR A 182 0.23 2.91 12.07
C THR A 182 -1.25 2.57 12.29
N ALA A 183 -1.55 1.42 12.88
CA ALA A 183 -2.91 1.07 13.27
C ALA A 183 -3.46 2.02 14.34
N ALA A 184 -2.65 2.35 15.35
CA ALA A 184 -3.01 3.34 16.37
C ALA A 184 -3.22 4.73 15.78
N LEU A 185 -2.38 5.12 14.80
CA LEU A 185 -2.55 6.37 14.06
C LEU A 185 -3.87 6.40 13.29
N LEU A 186 -4.19 5.36 12.52
CA LEU A 186 -5.44 5.25 11.78
C LEU A 186 -6.65 5.30 12.72
N ALA A 187 -6.61 4.60 13.85
CA ALA A 187 -7.66 4.66 14.87
C ALA A 187 -7.82 6.08 15.43
N ARG A 188 -6.70 6.78 15.71
CA ARG A 188 -6.71 8.18 16.17
C ARG A 188 -7.27 9.14 15.13
N LEU A 189 -7.04 8.87 13.85
CA LEU A 189 -7.55 9.64 12.72
C LEU A 189 -9.04 9.37 12.43
N GLY A 190 -9.68 8.47 13.18
CA GLY A 190 -11.12 8.19 13.08
C GLY A 190 -11.47 6.95 12.25
N ALA A 191 -10.52 6.07 11.96
CA ALA A 191 -10.81 4.81 11.28
C ALA A 191 -11.73 3.93 12.13
N ASN A 192 -12.73 3.32 11.49
CA ASN A 192 -13.58 2.37 12.19
C ASN A 192 -12.83 1.05 12.41
N THR A 193 -12.49 0.76 13.66
CA THR A 193 -11.71 -0.43 14.08
C THR A 193 -12.52 -1.73 14.03
N GLU A 194 -13.85 -1.64 13.92
CA GLU A 194 -14.74 -2.79 13.73
C GLU A 194 -14.90 -3.15 12.26
N LEU A 195 -14.61 -2.20 11.36
CA LEU A 195 -14.84 -2.33 9.94
C LEU A 195 -13.80 -3.24 9.26
N GLY A 196 -14.29 -4.05 8.35
CA GLY A 196 -13.50 -4.95 7.52
C GLY A 196 -13.03 -6.24 8.19
N ILE A 197 -12.54 -7.17 7.36
CA ILE A 197 -12.12 -8.50 7.83
C ILE A 197 -10.82 -8.35 8.64
N PRO A 198 -10.81 -8.69 9.95
CA PRO A 198 -9.59 -8.71 10.73
C PRO A 198 -8.56 -9.62 10.05
N GLY A 199 -7.30 -9.19 10.05
CA GLY A 199 -6.19 -10.11 9.73
C GLY A 199 -6.36 -11.38 10.57
N THR A 200 -6.48 -12.54 9.91
CA THR A 200 -6.96 -13.77 10.55
C THR A 200 -6.18 -14.10 11.83
N VAL A 201 -6.93 -14.27 12.92
CA VAL A 201 -6.51 -14.61 14.30
C VAL A 201 -5.73 -15.93 14.41
N GLN A 202 -5.61 -16.74 13.35
CA GLN A 202 -4.87 -18.02 13.38
C GLN A 202 -3.40 -17.91 13.84
N GLU A 203 -2.79 -16.71 13.80
CA GLU A 203 -1.43 -16.47 14.32
C GLU A 203 -1.41 -15.96 15.77
N ARG A 204 -2.49 -15.39 16.31
CA ARG A 204 -2.59 -15.02 17.75
C ARG A 204 -2.85 -16.23 18.66
N LEU A 205 -3.45 -17.29 18.12
CA LEU A 205 -3.79 -18.52 18.86
C LEU A 205 -2.59 -19.42 19.19
N ARG A 206 -1.42 -19.21 18.58
CA ARG A 206 -0.21 -20.01 18.86
C ARG A 206 0.52 -19.59 20.14
N ASP A 207 0.25 -18.37 20.64
CA ASP A 207 0.93 -17.77 21.79
C ASP A 207 0.05 -17.71 23.04
N ILE A 208 -1.10 -18.38 23.03
CA ILE A 208 -1.87 -18.62 24.27
C ILE A 208 -1.15 -19.76 24.99
N PRO A 209 -0.61 -19.56 26.21
CA PRO A 209 -0.09 -20.68 26.99
C PRO A 209 -1.21 -21.72 27.15
N VAL A 210 -0.90 -22.98 26.84
CA VAL A 210 -1.85 -24.10 26.87
C VAL A 210 -2.55 -24.24 28.24
N ASP A 211 -1.97 -23.64 29.28
CA ASP A 211 -2.45 -23.70 30.66
C ASP A 211 -3.63 -22.75 30.96
N ALA A 212 -3.93 -21.77 30.10
CA ALA A 212 -5.08 -20.88 30.29
C ALA A 212 -6.45 -21.55 30.00
N ALA A 213 -6.44 -22.81 29.55
CA ALA A 213 -7.66 -23.59 29.28
C ALA A 213 -8.08 -24.52 30.44
N ASN A 214 -7.31 -24.59 31.53
CA ASN A 214 -7.58 -25.54 32.63
C ASN A 214 -8.10 -24.93 33.94
N ASP A 215 -8.27 -23.61 34.03
CA ASP A 215 -8.88 -22.99 35.22
C ASP A 215 -10.15 -22.23 34.83
N GLN A 216 -11.27 -22.96 34.76
CA GLN A 216 -12.55 -22.43 35.22
C GLN A 216 -13.24 -23.49 36.10
N PRO A 217 -13.83 -23.11 37.25
CA PRO A 217 -14.43 -24.02 38.21
C PRO A 217 -15.69 -24.73 37.68
#